data_AF-A0A0K1QAW1-F1
#
_entry.id   AF-A0A0K1QAW1-F1
#
_cell.length_a   1.000
_cell.length_b   1.000
_cell.length_c   1.000
_cell.angle_alpha   90.00
_cell.angle_beta   90.00
_cell.angle_gamma   90.00
#
_symmetry.space_group_name_H-M   'P 1'
#
loop_
_entity.id
_entity.type
_entity.pdbx_description
1 polymer ?
#
loop_
_entity_poly.entity_id
_entity_poly.type
_entity_poly.pdbx_seq_one_letter_code
_entity_poly.pdbx_strand_id
1 'polypeptide(L)'
;MKISRSLLLAAGLASFLVTGFVTGLTVTGCSKRVDEPAPSEFKPTEAPPLPPGPEKLQIVDDKVGEGPEAKKGDTVKVHYTGTLLNGKEFDSSRGREPFQVTIGQGQVIKGWDEGLPGMRVGGKRTLTIPWDMAYGENGSGDKIPPKAALKFDIELVEIVGGDAGAKPAPKAGGKDGVK
;
A
#
# COMPACT_ATOMS: atom_id res chain seq x y z
N MET A 1 -26.28 -32.06 -6.01
CA MET A 1 -27.55 -32.43 -6.67
C MET A 1 -27.46 -31.95 -8.12
N LYS A 2 -27.47 -32.87 -9.08
CA LYS A 2 -27.37 -32.63 -10.53
C LYS A 2 -28.71 -32.15 -11.07
N ILE A 3 -28.76 -31.06 -11.84
CA ILE A 3 -29.94 -30.67 -12.62
C ILE A 3 -29.43 -29.89 -13.84
N SER A 4 -29.05 -30.56 -14.92
CA SER A 4 -29.88 -31.02 -16.05
C SER A 4 -30.04 -29.95 -17.13
N ARG A 5 -29.44 -30.28 -18.28
CA ARG A 5 -29.61 -29.64 -19.59
C ARG A 5 -31.07 -29.80 -20.03
N SER A 6 -31.67 -28.78 -20.65
CA SER A 6 -32.80 -28.98 -21.55
C SER A 6 -32.74 -28.04 -22.75
N LEU A 7 -32.51 -28.70 -23.87
CA LEU A 7 -32.68 -28.30 -25.25
C LEU A 7 -34.16 -27.97 -25.53
N LEU A 8 -34.47 -26.91 -26.27
CA LEU A 8 -35.70 -26.88 -27.07
C LEU A 8 -35.55 -25.97 -28.31
N LEU A 9 -35.88 -26.61 -29.42
CA LEU A 9 -35.83 -26.22 -30.82
C LEU A 9 -37.17 -25.57 -31.19
N ALA A 10 -37.19 -24.49 -31.98
CA ALA A 10 -38.38 -24.15 -32.76
C ALA A 10 -38.01 -23.32 -34.01
N ALA A 11 -38.32 -23.92 -35.16
CA ALA A 11 -38.21 -23.36 -36.50
C ALA A 11 -39.38 -22.41 -36.80
N GLY A 12 -39.15 -21.46 -37.72
CA GLY A 12 -40.22 -20.62 -38.28
C GLY A 12 -39.75 -19.91 -39.55
N LEU A 13 -39.94 -20.56 -40.69
CA LEU A 13 -39.84 -19.97 -42.04
C LEU A 13 -40.95 -18.92 -42.24
N ALA A 14 -40.61 -17.77 -42.81
CA ALA A 14 -41.58 -16.93 -43.50
C ALA A 14 -40.94 -16.36 -44.77
N SER A 15 -41.32 -16.97 -45.90
CA SER A 15 -41.04 -16.54 -47.26
C SER A 15 -41.71 -15.20 -47.55
N PHE A 16 -40.96 -14.23 -48.07
CA PHE A 16 -41.51 -13.09 -48.81
C PHE A 16 -40.75 -12.94 -50.14
N LEU A 17 -41.40 -13.41 -51.20
CA LEU A 17 -41.07 -13.08 -52.58
C LEU A 17 -41.71 -11.71 -52.90
N VAL A 18 -40.88 -10.69 -53.12
CA VAL A 18 -41.26 -9.55 -53.98
C VAL A 18 -40.11 -9.28 -54.92
N THR A 19 -40.39 -9.56 -56.19
CA THR A 19 -39.60 -9.34 -57.39
C THR A 19 -39.48 -7.86 -57.76
N GLY A 20 -38.23 -7.41 -57.96
CA GLY A 20 -37.79 -6.72 -59.18
C GLY A 20 -37.98 -5.20 -59.32
N PHE A 21 -36.87 -4.45 -59.29
CA PHE A 21 -36.52 -3.36 -60.24
C PHE A 21 -35.09 -2.85 -59.91
N VAL A 22 -34.03 -3.32 -60.59
CA VAL A 22 -33.38 -2.74 -61.79
C VAL A 22 -32.59 -1.44 -61.54
N THR A 23 -31.26 -1.58 -61.77
CA THR A 23 -30.21 -0.60 -62.13
C THR A 23 -29.69 0.40 -61.10
N GLY A 24 -28.38 0.33 -60.85
CA GLY A 24 -27.64 1.40 -60.16
C GLY A 24 -26.20 1.03 -59.80
N LEU A 25 -25.29 1.25 -60.74
CA LEU A 25 -23.83 1.20 -60.62
C LEU A 25 -23.33 2.06 -59.43
N THR A 26 -22.44 1.55 -58.57
CA THR A 26 -21.19 2.19 -58.09
C THR A 26 -20.56 1.45 -56.90
N VAL A 27 -19.25 1.62 -56.80
CA VAL A 27 -18.25 0.81 -56.11
C VAL A 27 -18.05 1.30 -54.66
N THR A 28 -17.43 0.44 -53.85
CA THR A 28 -16.66 0.76 -52.63
C THR A 28 -17.47 0.78 -51.33
N GLY A 29 -17.18 -0.23 -50.51
CA GLY A 29 -17.72 -0.37 -49.17
C GLY A 29 -17.30 0.77 -48.24
N CYS A 30 -18.25 1.15 -47.40
CA CYS A 30 -18.01 1.80 -46.13
C CYS A 30 -19.00 1.18 -45.13
N SER A 31 -18.55 0.17 -44.39
CA SER A 31 -19.12 -0.08 -43.06
C SER A 31 -19.09 1.25 -42.35
N LYS A 32 -20.26 1.76 -41.97
CA LYS A 32 -20.35 2.72 -40.87
C LYS A 32 -19.64 2.06 -39.70
N ARG A 33 -18.35 2.41 -39.52
CA ARG A 33 -17.75 2.38 -38.21
C ARG A 33 -18.68 3.27 -37.40
N VAL A 34 -19.41 2.65 -36.48
CA VAL A 34 -19.78 3.35 -35.27
C VAL A 34 -18.43 3.84 -34.76
N ASP A 35 -18.21 5.16 -34.79
CA ASP A 35 -17.15 5.79 -34.03
C ASP A 35 -17.41 5.38 -32.59
N GLU A 36 -16.78 4.28 -32.18
CA GLU A 36 -16.61 3.91 -30.80
C GLU A 36 -15.85 5.09 -30.20
N PRO A 37 -16.45 5.88 -29.30
CA PRO A 37 -15.70 6.94 -28.65
C PRO A 37 -14.49 6.27 -28.01
N ALA A 38 -13.30 6.79 -28.35
CA ALA A 38 -12.03 6.28 -27.84
C ALA A 38 -12.15 5.95 -26.34
N PRO A 39 -11.57 4.84 -25.85
CA PRO A 39 -11.55 4.56 -24.42
C PRO A 39 -11.04 5.82 -23.73
N SER A 40 -11.93 6.43 -22.95
CA SER A 40 -11.70 7.67 -22.22
C SER A 40 -10.30 7.62 -21.61
N GLU A 41 -9.40 8.45 -22.11
CA GLU A 41 -8.11 8.75 -21.49
C GLU A 41 -8.39 9.40 -20.14
N PHE A 42 -8.77 8.58 -19.16
CA PHE A 42 -8.75 8.98 -17.76
C PHE A 42 -7.28 9.03 -17.37
N LYS A 43 -6.60 10.12 -17.72
CA LYS A 43 -5.34 10.50 -17.07
C LYS A 43 -5.71 10.76 -15.62
N PRO A 44 -5.28 9.95 -14.65
CA PRO A 44 -5.42 10.32 -13.26
C PRO A 44 -4.73 11.68 -13.13
N THR A 45 -5.46 12.69 -12.64
CA THR A 45 -4.87 14.00 -12.41
C THR A 45 -3.66 13.78 -11.50
N GLU A 46 -2.47 14.02 -12.04
CA GLU A 46 -1.22 13.75 -11.35
C GLU A 46 -1.22 14.63 -10.09
N ALA A 47 -1.23 13.98 -8.92
CA ALA A 47 -1.11 14.69 -7.66
C ALA A 47 0.12 15.60 -7.73
N PRO A 48 0.12 16.80 -7.11
CA PRO A 48 1.26 17.70 -7.13
C PRO A 48 2.55 16.92 -6.84
N PRO A 49 3.61 17.11 -7.64
CA PRO A 49 4.81 16.29 -7.53
C PRO A 49 5.33 16.40 -6.10
N LEU A 50 5.37 15.27 -5.40
CA LEU A 50 5.92 15.21 -4.06
C LEU A 50 7.40 15.61 -4.11
N PRO A 51 7.95 16.15 -3.02
CA PRO A 51 9.39 16.41 -2.93
C PRO A 51 10.18 15.15 -3.31
N PRO A 52 11.29 15.28 -4.07
CA PRO A 52 12.11 14.14 -4.41
C PRO A 52 12.58 13.45 -3.12
N GLY A 53 12.31 12.15 -3.03
CA GLY A 53 12.76 11.34 -1.91
C GLY A 53 14.23 10.96 -2.01
N PRO A 54 14.80 10.36 -0.95
CA PRO A 54 16.14 9.81 -1.04
C PRO A 54 16.17 8.66 -2.06
N GLU A 55 17.35 8.36 -2.60
CA GLU A 55 17.55 7.20 -3.49
C GLU A 55 17.71 5.88 -2.72
N LYS A 56 18.00 5.98 -1.43
CA LYS A 56 18.26 4.84 -0.55
C LYS A 56 17.53 5.03 0.77
N LEU A 57 17.27 3.93 1.47
CA LEU A 57 16.74 3.97 2.83
C LEU A 57 17.67 4.79 3.73
N GLN A 58 17.11 5.79 4.42
CA GLN A 58 17.81 6.54 5.45
C GLN A 58 17.27 6.12 6.82
N ILE A 59 18.20 5.84 7.73
CA ILE A 59 17.91 5.40 9.09
C ILE A 59 18.55 6.40 10.03
N VAL A 60 17.75 7.01 10.91
CA VAL A 60 18.21 7.96 11.92
C VAL A 60 17.66 7.53 13.27
N ASP A 61 18.54 7.25 14.22
CA ASP A 61 18.15 6.96 15.61
C ASP A 61 18.01 8.26 16.39
N ASP A 62 16.79 8.79 16.51
CA ASP A 62 16.47 9.95 17.34
C ASP A 62 16.70 9.68 18.83
N LYS A 63 16.48 8.44 19.24
CA LYS A 63 16.76 7.97 20.60
C LYS A 63 17.15 6.51 20.57
N VAL A 64 18.34 6.19 21.05
CA VAL A 64 18.76 4.81 21.25
C VAL A 64 18.07 4.24 22.50
N GLY A 65 17.42 3.09 22.34
CA GLY A 65 16.79 2.36 23.43
C GLY A 65 17.80 1.66 24.35
N GLU A 66 17.36 1.27 25.54
CA GLU A 66 18.19 0.59 26.55
C GLU A 66 17.92 -0.90 26.63
N GLY A 67 16.82 -1.37 26.04
CA GLY A 67 16.44 -2.77 26.07
C GLY A 67 17.15 -3.64 25.02
N PRO A 68 16.63 -4.86 24.80
CA PRO A 68 17.13 -5.78 23.79
C PRO A 68 17.07 -5.17 22.38
N GLU A 69 17.99 -5.61 21.53
CA GLU A 69 18.06 -5.22 20.13
C GLU A 69 17.14 -6.11 19.29
N ALA A 70 16.34 -5.49 18.41
CA ALA A 70 15.49 -6.17 17.45
C ALA A 70 16.31 -6.72 16.27
N LYS A 71 16.08 -7.99 15.95
CA LYS A 71 16.78 -8.72 14.89
C LYS A 71 15.78 -9.29 13.89
N LYS A 72 16.31 -9.70 12.73
CA LYS A 72 15.52 -10.41 11.74
C LYS A 72 14.95 -11.70 12.34
N GLY A 73 13.65 -11.92 12.17
CA GLY A 73 12.90 -13.02 12.77
C GLY A 73 12.18 -12.67 14.07
N ASP A 74 12.55 -11.57 14.74
CA ASP A 74 11.85 -11.13 15.95
C ASP A 74 10.47 -10.59 15.61
N THR A 75 9.51 -10.89 16.49
CA THR A 75 8.21 -10.22 16.48
C THR A 75 8.30 -8.99 17.36
N VAL A 76 8.04 -7.82 16.82
CA VAL A 76 8.15 -6.55 17.54
C VAL A 76 6.82 -5.82 17.62
N LYS A 77 6.61 -5.09 18.70
CA LYS A 77 5.51 -4.15 18.87
C LYS A 77 6.04 -2.73 18.79
N VAL A 78 5.50 -1.94 17.88
CA VAL A 78 5.96 -0.56 17.64
C VAL A 78 4.79 0.42 17.65
N HIS A 79 5.07 1.63 18.11
CA HIS A 79 4.28 2.78 17.73
C HIS A 79 4.94 3.48 16.56
N TYR A 80 4.19 3.81 15.53
CA TYR A 80 4.65 4.62 14.41
C TYR A 80 3.69 5.76 14.07
N THR A 81 4.23 6.76 13.39
CA THR A 81 3.51 7.74 12.59
C THR A 81 4.14 7.78 11.20
N GLY A 82 3.33 7.59 10.16
CA GLY A 82 3.73 7.64 8.76
C GLY A 82 3.28 8.93 8.08
N THR A 83 4.23 9.64 7.49
CA THR A 83 4.01 10.91 6.79
C THR A 83 4.59 10.88 5.37
N LEU A 84 3.97 11.59 4.45
CA LEU A 84 4.58 11.97 3.18
C LEU A 84 5.66 13.03 3.43
N LEU A 85 6.59 13.20 2.49
CA LEU A 85 7.67 14.21 2.63
C LEU A 85 7.17 15.66 2.67
N ASN A 86 5.93 15.92 2.27
CA ASN A 86 5.27 17.21 2.43
C ASN A 86 4.70 17.42 3.85
N GLY A 87 4.91 16.48 4.78
CA GLY A 87 4.44 16.52 6.16
C GLY A 87 3.01 15.98 6.37
N LYS A 88 2.31 15.58 5.31
CA LYS A 88 0.96 15.03 5.43
C LYS A 88 1.00 13.63 6.03
N GLU A 89 0.41 13.46 7.19
CA GLU A 89 0.19 12.14 7.79
C GLU A 89 -0.79 11.31 6.95
N PHE A 90 -0.47 10.03 6.76
CA PHE A 90 -1.36 9.07 6.09
C PHE A 90 -1.82 7.95 7.05
N ASP A 91 -1.01 7.62 8.05
CA ASP A 91 -1.35 6.61 9.05
C ASP A 91 -0.56 6.81 10.36
N SER A 92 -1.17 6.46 11.50
CA SER A 92 -0.51 6.47 12.80
C SER A 92 -1.12 5.40 13.72
N SER A 93 -0.26 4.77 14.52
CA SER A 93 -0.67 3.87 15.60
C SER A 93 -0.92 4.59 16.93
N ARG A 94 -0.61 5.89 17.01
CA ARG A 94 -0.81 6.68 18.24
C ARG A 94 -2.30 6.72 18.57
N GLY A 95 -2.64 6.44 19.83
CA GLY A 95 -4.05 6.34 20.29
C GLY A 95 -4.70 4.97 20.05
N ARG A 96 -3.95 4.00 19.49
CA ARG A 96 -4.37 2.59 19.34
C ARG A 96 -3.34 1.67 20.00
N GLU A 97 -3.60 0.37 19.98
CA GLU A 97 -2.59 -0.62 20.42
C GLU A 97 -1.34 -0.59 19.52
N PRO A 98 -0.15 -0.90 20.06
CA PRO A 98 1.07 -1.00 19.26
C PRO A 98 0.91 -1.98 18.10
N PHE A 99 1.43 -1.60 16.94
CA PHE A 99 1.41 -2.45 15.76
C PHE A 99 2.43 -3.57 15.91
N GLN A 100 1.98 -4.81 15.74
CA GLN A 100 2.84 -5.99 15.81
C GLN A 100 3.30 -6.39 14.40
N VAL A 101 4.61 -6.59 14.24
CA VAL A 101 5.20 -7.02 12.97
C VAL A 101 6.35 -7.98 13.21
N THR A 102 6.51 -8.97 12.32
CA THR A 102 7.70 -9.85 12.30
C THR A 102 8.73 -9.30 11.33
N ILE A 103 9.93 -9.01 11.82
CA ILE A 103 11.00 -8.45 11.00
C ILE A 103 11.53 -9.52 10.04
N GLY A 104 11.69 -9.19 8.75
CA GLY A 104 12.35 -10.08 7.80
C GLY A 104 11.43 -11.06 7.06
N GLN A 105 10.12 -10.98 7.28
CA GLN A 105 9.12 -11.88 6.70
C GLN A 105 8.39 -11.27 5.50
N GLY A 106 8.71 -10.03 5.10
CA GLY A 106 8.01 -9.34 4.01
C GLY A 106 6.52 -9.09 4.29
N GLN A 107 6.12 -9.05 5.56
CA GLN A 107 4.74 -8.72 5.97
C GLN A 107 4.47 -7.20 5.89
N VAL A 108 5.53 -6.41 5.82
CA VAL A 108 5.50 -4.95 5.70
C VAL A 108 6.34 -4.52 4.51
N ILE A 109 6.32 -3.21 4.22
CA ILE A 109 7.13 -2.64 3.15
C ILE A 109 8.63 -2.92 3.37
N LYS A 110 9.38 -3.08 2.28
CA LYS A 110 10.80 -3.45 2.32
C LYS A 110 11.64 -2.52 3.19
N GLY A 111 11.33 -1.23 3.21
CA GLY A 111 12.03 -0.25 4.04
C GLY A 111 11.88 -0.50 5.54
N TRP A 112 10.81 -1.15 5.99
CA TRP A 112 10.66 -1.58 7.39
C TRP A 112 11.44 -2.86 7.67
N ASP A 113 11.37 -3.85 6.78
CA ASP A 113 12.13 -5.10 6.89
C ASP A 113 13.65 -4.84 7.02
N GLU A 114 14.17 -3.86 6.27
CA GLU A 114 15.58 -3.47 6.29
C GLU A 114 15.91 -2.38 7.33
N GLY A 115 14.94 -1.56 7.75
CA GLY A 115 15.15 -0.41 8.63
C GLY A 115 14.95 -0.65 10.12
N LEU A 116 14.17 -1.68 10.49
CA LEU A 116 13.93 -2.07 11.88
C LEU A 116 15.07 -2.84 12.58
N PRO A 117 15.84 -3.72 11.90
CA PRO A 117 16.96 -4.40 12.53
C PRO A 117 17.93 -3.43 13.22
N GLY A 118 18.47 -3.84 14.37
CA GLY A 118 19.40 -3.03 15.16
C GLY A 118 18.73 -1.96 16.04
N MET A 119 17.40 -1.80 15.98
CA MET A 119 16.68 -0.89 16.88
C MET A 119 16.55 -1.52 18.27
N ARG A 120 16.77 -0.74 19.34
CA ARG A 120 16.65 -1.22 20.73
C ARG A 120 15.32 -0.84 21.36
N VAL A 121 14.79 -1.71 22.20
CA VAL A 121 13.52 -1.47 22.92
C VAL A 121 13.60 -0.19 23.75
N GLY A 122 12.55 0.65 23.64
CA GLY A 122 12.47 1.98 24.22
C GLY A 122 13.12 3.08 23.37
N GLY A 123 13.66 2.73 22.20
CA GLY A 123 14.25 3.66 21.24
C GLY A 123 13.22 4.32 20.33
N LYS A 124 13.63 5.41 19.68
CA LYS A 124 12.92 6.11 18.61
C LYS A 124 13.82 6.23 17.40
N ARG A 125 13.26 5.94 16.23
CA ARG A 125 13.98 5.89 14.96
C ARG A 125 13.11 6.48 13.87
N THR A 126 13.69 7.37 13.07
CA THR A 126 13.11 7.89 11.85
C THR A 126 13.64 7.11 10.66
N LEU A 127 12.73 6.58 9.84
CA LEU A 127 13.03 5.95 8.55
C LEU A 127 12.52 6.84 7.42
N THR A 128 13.42 7.28 6.54
CA THR A 128 13.02 7.89 5.26
C THR A 128 13.19 6.84 4.16
N ILE A 129 12.07 6.36 3.66
CA ILE A 129 11.98 5.20 2.78
C ILE A 129 11.76 5.68 1.34
N PRO A 130 12.64 5.30 0.38
CA PRO A 130 12.43 5.59 -1.02
C PRO A 130 11.20 4.85 -1.54
N TRP A 131 10.58 5.36 -2.59
CA TRP A 131 9.31 4.84 -3.09
C TRP A 131 9.37 3.37 -3.54
N ASP A 132 10.51 2.90 -4.06
CA ASP A 132 10.73 1.52 -4.51
C ASP A 132 10.80 0.52 -3.35
N MET A 133 11.15 0.99 -2.15
CA MET A 133 11.13 0.22 -0.90
C MET A 133 9.84 0.43 -0.09
N ALA A 134 8.91 1.25 -0.59
CA ALA A 134 7.61 1.55 0.00
C ALA A 134 6.46 0.92 -0.82
N TYR A 135 5.62 1.74 -1.45
CA TYR A 135 4.43 1.31 -2.22
C TYR A 135 4.62 1.35 -3.75
N GLY A 136 5.84 1.63 -4.22
CA GLY A 136 6.19 1.52 -5.63
C GLY A 136 5.48 2.53 -6.54
N GLU A 137 5.34 2.15 -7.80
CA GLU A 137 4.69 2.98 -8.83
C GLU A 137 3.18 3.11 -8.65
N ASN A 138 2.56 2.20 -7.90
CA ASN A 138 1.10 2.18 -7.76
C ASN A 138 0.61 3.01 -6.56
N GLY A 139 1.47 3.26 -5.56
CA GLY A 139 1.03 3.86 -4.31
C GLY A 139 0.07 2.95 -3.53
N SER A 140 -0.78 3.53 -2.69
CA SER A 140 -1.78 2.79 -1.91
C SER A 140 -3.00 3.65 -1.60
N GLY A 141 -4.11 3.31 -2.26
CA GLY A 141 -5.40 4.01 -2.14
C GLY A 141 -5.26 5.51 -2.42
N ASP A 142 -6.09 6.31 -1.77
CA ASP A 142 -6.09 7.77 -1.94
C ASP A 142 -5.07 8.51 -1.06
N LYS A 143 -4.43 7.79 -0.12
CA LYS A 143 -3.57 8.41 0.89
C LYS A 143 -2.11 8.48 0.47
N ILE A 144 -1.65 7.50 -0.30
CA ILE A 144 -0.26 7.36 -0.71
C ILE A 144 -0.22 7.36 -2.24
N PRO A 145 0.24 8.46 -2.88
CA PRO A 145 0.27 8.51 -4.33
C PRO A 145 1.38 7.61 -4.91
N PRO A 146 1.33 7.32 -6.22
CA PRO A 146 2.41 6.73 -7.00
C PRO A 146 3.78 7.34 -6.70
N LYS A 147 4.82 6.48 -6.61
CA LYS A 147 6.23 6.91 -6.45
C LYS A 147 6.47 7.83 -5.25
N ALA A 148 5.65 7.72 -4.21
CA ALA A 148 5.80 8.49 -2.98
C ALA A 148 6.91 7.92 -2.09
N ALA A 149 7.89 8.76 -1.74
CA ALA A 149 8.78 8.50 -0.62
C ALA A 149 8.06 8.80 0.70
N LEU A 150 8.34 7.99 1.72
CA LEU A 150 7.65 8.03 3.00
C LEU A 150 8.63 8.30 4.13
N LYS A 151 8.17 9.01 5.15
CA LYS A 151 8.89 9.18 6.41
C LYS A 151 8.09 8.52 7.53
N PHE A 152 8.73 7.64 8.28
CA PHE A 152 8.16 6.97 9.44
C PHE A 152 8.93 7.33 10.70
N ASP A 153 8.23 7.87 11.68
CA ASP A 153 8.71 8.04 13.04
C ASP A 153 8.27 6.83 13.86
N ILE A 154 9.21 5.98 14.26
CA ILE A 154 8.95 4.67 14.89
C ILE A 154 9.50 4.66 16.31
N GLU A 155 8.75 4.08 17.24
CA GLU A 155 9.11 3.84 18.63
C GLU A 155 8.95 2.35 18.93
N LEU A 156 10.04 1.69 19.32
CA LEU A 156 10.03 0.27 19.64
C LEU A 156 9.59 0.06 21.08
N VAL A 157 8.42 -0.57 21.26
CA VAL A 157 7.79 -0.76 22.57
C VAL A 157 8.25 -2.06 23.22
N GLU A 158 8.25 -3.16 22.46
CA GLU A 158 8.51 -4.50 23.00
C GLU A 158 8.95 -5.46 21.88
N ILE A 159 9.70 -6.50 22.24
CA ILE A 159 9.97 -7.67 21.39
C ILE A 159 9.23 -8.87 22.01
N VAL A 160 8.34 -9.49 21.24
CA VAL A 160 7.53 -10.63 21.62
C VAL A 160 8.24 -11.91 21.20
N GLY A 161 8.52 -12.80 22.16
CA GLY A 161 8.98 -14.17 21.87
C GLY A 161 10.46 -14.33 21.54
N GLY A 162 11.24 -13.26 21.48
CA GLY A 162 12.70 -13.37 21.73
C GLY A 162 12.92 -13.66 23.22
N ASP A 163 14.12 -14.10 23.61
CA ASP A 163 14.58 -14.36 25.00
C ASP A 163 14.35 -13.19 26.00
N ALA A 164 13.72 -12.10 25.56
CA ALA A 164 13.21 -10.96 26.29
C ALA A 164 11.84 -11.21 26.99
N GLY A 165 11.69 -12.33 27.71
CA GLY A 165 10.61 -12.50 28.70
C GLY A 165 10.65 -11.47 29.85
N ALA A 166 11.62 -10.55 29.85
CA ALA A 166 11.66 -9.39 30.72
C ALA A 166 10.78 -8.26 30.13
N LYS A 167 9.51 -8.26 30.53
CA LYS A 167 8.59 -7.11 30.45
C LYS A 167 9.40 -5.80 30.63
N PRO A 168 9.30 -4.81 29.70
CA PRO A 168 9.93 -3.51 29.91
C PRO A 168 9.47 -2.99 31.27
N ALA A 169 10.40 -2.83 32.22
CA ALA A 169 10.08 -2.30 33.53
C ALA A 169 9.35 -0.97 33.31
N PRO A 170 8.18 -0.76 33.96
CA PRO A 170 7.51 0.53 33.87
C PRO A 170 8.52 1.59 34.32
N LYS A 171 8.81 2.56 33.46
CA LYS A 171 9.62 3.72 33.84
C LYS A 171 8.94 4.33 35.05
N ALA A 172 9.56 4.20 36.21
CA ALA A 172 9.16 4.86 37.43
C ALA A 172 9.14 6.36 37.12
N GLY A 173 7.95 6.90 36.88
CA GLY A 173 7.73 8.33 36.82
C GLY A 173 8.01 8.89 38.21
N GLY A 174 9.21 9.42 38.38
CA GLY A 174 9.50 10.36 39.45
C GLY A 174 8.53 11.52 39.33
N LYS A 175 7.70 11.69 40.36
CA LYS A 175 7.18 12.99 40.76
C LYS A 175 7.61 13.20 42.20
N ASP A 176 8.78 13.81 42.32
CA ASP A 176 9.09 14.93 43.20
C ASP A 176 8.31 14.98 44.51
N GLY A 177 9.02 14.66 45.59
CA GLY A 177 8.65 15.16 46.90
C GLY A 177 8.63 16.68 46.89
N VAL A 178 7.50 17.26 47.29
CA VAL A 178 7.46 18.58 47.91
C VAL A 178 6.80 18.39 49.27
N LYS A 179 7.60 18.79 50.26
CA LYS A 179 7.38 18.83 51.70
C LYS A 179 6.12 19.59 52.10
#